data_AF-H1YGK2-F1
#
_entry.id   AF-H1YGK2-F1
#
_cell.length_a   1.000
_cell.length_b   1.000
_cell.length_c   1.000
_cell.angle_alpha   90.00
_cell.angle_beta   90.00
_cell.angle_gamma   90.00
#
_symmetry.space_group_name_H-M   'P 1'
#
loop_
_entity.id
_entity.type
_entity.pdbx_description
1 polymer ?
#
loop_
_entity_poly.entity_id
_entity_poly.type
_entity_poly.pdbx_seq_one_letter_code
_entity_poly.pdbx_strand_id
1 'polypeptide(L)'
;MSLKLKYWQLPVLFIPFIAGSIIEDWPQSDNEAYLRTSATANFLFVLNTCVLIYYQTYFALGFNRVSTKKSNIFKWNALVPVFFFTAYLLMVVYSTFIKAVVHQNKHFRGPIQKADFNPTTWVIFVFIIHALITFFLINNQFVARQIKKVPNADEQLILKENFLEPMKKLLSVTIGLLLAAILISFITDIVKLT
;
A
#
# COMPACT_ATOMS: atom_id res chain seq x y z
N MET A 1 0.76 12.06 24.18
CA MET A 1 1.67 11.26 23.32
C MET A 1 1.32 11.58 21.87
N SER A 2 2.16 12.28 21.11
CA SER A 2 1.72 12.82 19.80
C SER A 2 1.89 11.81 18.67
N LEU A 3 0.75 11.42 18.10
CA LEU A 3 0.70 10.88 16.75
C LEU A 3 -0.36 11.65 16.00
N LYS A 4 0.07 12.42 15.00
CA LYS A 4 -0.78 13.23 14.12
C LYS A 4 -0.16 13.15 12.73
N LEU A 5 -0.95 12.75 11.74
CA LEU A 5 -0.53 12.82 10.35
C LEU A 5 -0.57 14.28 9.90
N LYS A 6 0.59 14.88 9.70
CA LYS A 6 0.68 16.23 9.13
C LYS A 6 0.31 16.18 7.65
N TYR A 7 -0.31 17.24 7.13
CA TYR A 7 -0.74 17.31 5.73
C TYR A 7 0.38 16.99 4.74
N TRP A 8 1.62 17.43 5.01
CA TRP A 8 2.78 17.16 4.15
C TRP A 8 3.25 15.70 4.17
N GLN A 9 3.02 14.97 5.27
CA GLN A 9 3.45 13.58 5.37
C GLN A 9 2.65 12.70 4.42
N LEU A 10 1.41 13.08 4.13
CA LEU A 10 0.52 12.32 3.27
C LEU A 10 1.04 12.27 1.82
N PRO A 11 1.35 13.39 1.13
CA PRO A 11 2.07 13.38 -0.15
C PRO A 11 3.38 12.59 -0.13
N VAL A 12 4.15 12.67 0.96
CA VAL A 12 5.45 11.99 1.09
C VAL A 12 5.33 10.48 1.05
N LEU A 13 4.23 9.91 1.56
CA LEU A 13 3.96 8.46 1.46
C LEU A 13 3.84 7.99 0.01
N PHE A 14 3.58 8.90 -0.93
CA PHE A 14 3.40 8.61 -2.35
C PHE A 14 4.61 8.98 -3.21
N ILE A 15 5.68 9.53 -2.64
CA ILE A 15 6.94 9.80 -3.36
C ILE A 15 7.45 8.55 -4.10
N PRO A 16 7.42 7.33 -3.53
CA PRO A 16 7.84 6.15 -4.27
C PRO A 16 7.06 5.94 -5.57
N PHE A 17 5.76 6.26 -5.59
CA PHE A 17 4.94 6.15 -6.79
C PHE A 17 5.31 7.23 -7.82
N ILE A 18 5.43 8.49 -7.41
CA ILE A 18 5.77 9.62 -8.30
C ILE A 18 7.18 9.46 -8.89
N ALA A 19 8.17 9.18 -8.06
CA ALA A 19 9.54 8.90 -8.50
C ALA A 19 9.56 7.74 -9.49
N GLY A 20 8.68 6.78 -9.24
CA GLY A 20 8.49 5.63 -10.09
C GLY A 20 7.98 5.92 -11.50
N SER A 21 6.93 6.73 -11.61
CA SER A 21 6.40 7.18 -12.91
C SER A 21 7.45 7.94 -13.73
N ILE A 22 8.28 8.77 -13.07
CA ILE A 22 9.36 9.50 -13.73
C ILE A 22 10.45 8.56 -14.26
N ILE A 23 10.76 7.47 -13.54
CA ILE A 23 11.74 6.46 -13.97
C ILE A 23 11.19 5.64 -15.15
N GLU A 24 9.87 5.40 -15.19
CA GLU A 24 9.18 4.70 -16.28
C GLU A 24 9.21 5.48 -17.60
N ASP A 25 9.11 6.81 -17.57
CA ASP A 25 9.17 7.70 -18.75
C ASP A 25 10.60 8.04 -19.22
N TRP A 26 11.64 7.51 -18.56
CA TRP A 26 13.02 7.75 -19.00
C TRP A 26 13.27 7.04 -20.33
N PRO A 27 13.86 7.70 -21.36
CA PRO A 27 14.07 7.09 -22.67
C PRO A 27 14.89 5.80 -22.56
N GLN A 28 14.28 4.67 -22.91
CA GLN A 28 14.89 3.35 -22.93
C GLN A 28 14.75 2.74 -24.33
N SER A 29 15.75 1.98 -24.79
CA SER A 29 15.79 1.39 -26.14
C SER A 29 14.71 0.31 -26.35
N ASP A 30 14.17 0.27 -27.57
CA ASP A 30 12.80 -0.17 -27.91
C ASP A 30 12.33 -1.59 -27.55
N ASN A 31 13.19 -2.54 -27.13
CA ASN A 31 12.74 -3.91 -26.80
C ASN A 31 13.02 -4.36 -25.35
N GLU A 32 14.03 -3.82 -24.67
CA GLU A 32 14.24 -4.06 -23.23
C GLU A 32 13.48 -3.04 -22.37
N ALA A 33 13.11 -1.90 -22.95
CA ALA A 33 12.37 -0.82 -22.30
C ALA A 33 11.07 -1.30 -21.67
N TYR A 34 10.19 -1.96 -22.44
CA TYR A 34 8.87 -2.38 -21.97
C TYR A 34 8.91 -3.29 -20.74
N LEU A 35 9.83 -4.26 -20.73
CA LEU A 35 9.96 -5.23 -19.64
C LEU A 35 10.53 -4.58 -18.38
N ARG A 36 11.49 -3.67 -18.55
CA ARG A 36 12.13 -2.93 -17.44
C ARG A 36 11.19 -1.90 -16.83
N THR A 37 10.44 -1.19 -17.67
CA THR A 37 9.39 -0.24 -17.28
C THR A 37 8.33 -0.93 -16.41
N SER A 38 7.79 -2.06 -16.86
CA SER A 38 6.75 -2.73 -16.09
C SER A 38 7.29 -3.44 -14.83
N ALA A 39 8.50 -3.98 -14.84
CA ALA A 39 9.12 -4.51 -13.62
C ALA A 39 9.32 -3.41 -12.57
N THR A 40 9.68 -2.20 -13.02
CA THR A 40 9.83 -1.01 -12.19
C THR A 40 8.46 -0.59 -11.64
N ALA A 41 7.46 -0.37 -12.49
CA ALA A 41 6.10 0.00 -12.08
C ALA A 41 5.51 -0.97 -11.04
N ASN A 42 5.73 -2.28 -11.24
CA ASN A 42 5.31 -3.31 -10.30
C ASN A 42 6.02 -3.22 -8.95
N PHE A 43 7.35 -3.04 -8.94
CA PHE A 43 8.10 -2.83 -7.71
C PHE A 43 7.57 -1.60 -6.94
N LEU A 44 7.29 -0.50 -7.63
CA LEU A 44 6.84 0.76 -7.05
C LEU A 44 5.43 0.66 -6.48
N PHE A 45 4.54 -0.06 -7.17
CA PHE A 45 3.20 -0.37 -6.67
C PHE A 45 3.28 -1.16 -5.36
N VAL A 46 4.10 -2.21 -5.30
CA VAL A 46 4.30 -2.99 -4.08
C VAL A 46 4.93 -2.16 -2.96
N LEU A 47 5.96 -1.37 -3.27
CA LEU A 47 6.64 -0.52 -2.31
C LEU A 47 5.69 0.52 -1.70
N ASN A 48 4.89 1.22 -2.52
CA ASN A 48 3.90 2.18 -2.07
C ASN A 48 2.85 1.53 -1.16
N THR A 49 2.38 0.35 -1.55
CA THR A 49 1.44 -0.44 -0.76
C THR A 49 2.02 -0.83 0.61
N CYS A 50 3.29 -1.25 0.66
CA CYS A 50 3.97 -1.56 1.91
C CYS A 50 4.08 -0.34 2.83
N VAL A 51 4.45 0.82 2.28
CA VAL A 51 4.56 2.08 3.04
C VAL A 51 3.21 2.44 3.68
N LEU A 52 2.10 2.33 2.94
CA LEU A 52 0.76 2.62 3.46
C LEU A 52 0.36 1.67 4.59
N ILE A 53 0.60 0.36 4.44
CA ILE A 53 0.30 -0.64 5.48
C ILE A 53 1.14 -0.39 6.72
N TYR A 54 2.43 -0.13 6.57
CA TYR A 54 3.32 0.11 7.70
C TYR A 54 2.88 1.35 8.47
N TYR A 55 2.48 2.40 7.77
CA TYR A 55 2.02 3.64 8.38
C TYR A 55 0.68 3.45 9.11
N GLN A 56 -0.26 2.69 8.55
CA GLN A 56 -1.52 2.38 9.23
C GLN A 56 -1.31 1.47 10.44
N THR A 57 -0.42 0.48 10.33
CA THR A 57 -0.02 -0.39 11.45
C THR A 57 0.60 0.42 12.57
N TYR A 58 1.44 1.40 12.24
CA TYR A 58 2.03 2.30 13.22
C TYR A 58 0.96 3.09 14.01
N PHE A 59 -0.08 3.60 13.35
CA PHE A 59 -1.22 4.21 14.05
C PHE A 59 -2.00 3.23 14.91
N ALA A 60 -2.29 2.03 14.39
CA ALA A 60 -3.01 1.00 15.12
C ALA A 60 -2.24 0.57 16.39
N LEU A 61 -0.94 0.31 16.28
CA LEU A 61 -0.09 -0.04 17.42
C LEU A 61 0.08 1.13 18.40
N GLY A 62 0.21 2.36 17.87
CA GLY A 62 0.22 3.59 18.68
C GLY A 62 -1.04 3.71 19.53
N PHE A 63 -2.22 3.53 18.91
CA PHE A 63 -3.51 3.51 19.60
C PHE A 63 -3.57 2.41 20.66
N ASN A 64 -3.15 1.18 20.32
CA ASN A 64 -3.16 0.06 21.26
C ASN A 64 -2.23 0.29 22.46
N ARG A 65 -1.14 1.04 22.29
CA ARG A 65 -0.19 1.35 23.36
C ARG A 65 -0.75 2.36 24.36
N VAL A 66 -1.49 3.37 23.87
CA VAL A 66 -2.05 4.44 24.71
C VAL A 66 -3.45 4.13 25.23
N SER A 67 -4.16 3.19 24.60
CA SER A 67 -5.47 2.75 25.07
C SER A 67 -5.36 2.02 26.41
N THR A 68 -6.32 2.25 27.29
CA THR A 68 -6.49 1.55 28.57
C THR A 68 -6.77 0.05 28.40
N LYS A 69 -7.28 -0.38 27.23
CA LYS A 69 -7.53 -1.80 26.89
C LYS A 69 -6.56 -2.27 25.80
N LYS A 70 -5.33 -2.60 26.22
CA LYS A 70 -4.34 -3.22 25.35
C LYS A 70 -4.82 -4.59 24.90
N SER A 71 -4.85 -4.84 23.59
CA SER A 71 -5.24 -6.13 23.02
C SER A 71 -4.09 -6.73 22.23
N ASN A 72 -3.64 -7.92 22.64
CA ASN A 72 -2.64 -8.69 21.90
C ASN A 72 -3.20 -9.21 20.57
N ILE A 73 -4.49 -9.55 20.52
CA ILE A 73 -5.17 -9.99 19.30
C ILE A 73 -5.16 -8.86 18.27
N PHE A 74 -5.47 -7.63 18.69
CA PHE A 74 -5.42 -6.46 17.80
C PHE A 74 -4.00 -6.16 17.33
N LYS A 75 -3.00 -6.26 18.21
CA LYS A 75 -1.58 -6.11 17.87
C LYS A 75 -1.16 -7.10 16.78
N TRP A 76 -1.48 -8.38 16.94
CA TRP A 76 -1.14 -9.41 15.95
C TRP A 76 -1.88 -9.21 14.64
N ASN A 77 -3.17 -8.88 14.69
CA ASN A 77 -3.95 -8.57 13.48
C ASN A 77 -3.38 -7.38 12.69
N ALA A 78 -2.81 -6.39 13.39
CA ALA A 78 -2.13 -5.26 12.75
C ALA A 78 -0.75 -5.66 12.15
N LEU A 79 -0.01 -6.57 12.80
CA LEU A 79 1.34 -6.96 12.39
C LEU A 79 1.39 -8.05 11.31
N VAL A 80 0.39 -8.93 11.24
CA VAL A 80 0.37 -10.03 10.27
C VAL A 80 0.47 -9.51 8.82
N PRO A 81 -0.32 -8.50 8.40
CA PRO A 81 -0.20 -7.94 7.05
C PRO A 81 1.16 -7.31 6.80
N VAL A 82 1.75 -6.63 7.80
CA VAL A 82 3.12 -6.12 7.70
C VAL A 82 4.09 -7.24 7.34
N PHE A 83 4.06 -8.36 8.05
CA PHE A 83 4.95 -9.49 7.78
C PHE A 83 4.80 -10.04 6.36
N PHE A 84 3.57 -10.27 5.91
CA PHE A 84 3.30 -10.78 4.56
C PHE A 84 3.76 -9.78 3.48
N PHE A 85 3.52 -8.49 3.66
CA PHE A 85 3.96 -7.47 2.72
C PHE A 85 5.48 -7.26 2.73
N THR A 86 6.15 -7.40 3.88
CA THR A 86 7.63 -7.42 3.94
C THR A 86 8.18 -8.59 3.12
N ALA A 87 7.65 -9.81 3.34
CA ALA A 87 8.09 -11.00 2.63
C ALA A 87 7.86 -10.87 1.12
N TYR A 88 6.70 -10.34 0.74
CA TYR A 88 6.37 -10.08 -0.66
C TYR A 88 7.28 -9.00 -1.28
N LEU A 89 7.55 -7.91 -0.58
CA LEU A 89 8.48 -6.88 -1.04
C LEU A 89 9.89 -7.45 -1.24
N LEU A 90 10.40 -8.26 -0.31
CA LEU A 90 11.69 -8.93 -0.45
C LEU A 90 11.72 -9.88 -1.67
N MET A 91 10.63 -10.62 -1.89
CA MET A 91 10.48 -11.48 -3.07
C MET A 91 10.49 -10.66 -4.36
N VAL A 92 9.81 -9.51 -4.38
CA VAL A 92 9.77 -8.59 -5.52
C VAL A 92 11.13 -7.96 -5.77
N VAL A 93 11.82 -7.48 -4.73
CA VAL A 93 13.19 -6.95 -4.84
C VAL A 93 14.15 -8.00 -5.38
N TYR A 94 14.11 -9.22 -4.82
CA TYR A 94 14.95 -10.32 -5.27
C TYR A 94 14.69 -10.67 -6.74
N SER A 95 13.42 -10.72 -7.14
CA SER A 95 13.03 -11.02 -8.51
C SER A 95 13.42 -9.88 -9.45
N THR A 96 13.10 -8.63 -9.13
CA THR A 96 13.30 -7.48 -10.01
C THR A 96 14.77 -7.08 -10.16
N PHE A 97 15.56 -7.11 -9.07
CA PHE A 97 16.93 -6.59 -9.09
C PHE A 97 18.00 -7.69 -9.01
N ILE A 98 17.87 -8.64 -8.09
CA ILE A 98 18.94 -9.63 -7.85
C ILE A 98 18.97 -10.69 -8.96
N LYS A 99 17.82 -11.25 -9.32
CA LYS A 99 17.75 -12.30 -10.34
C LYS A 99 17.98 -11.77 -11.75
N ALA A 100 17.61 -10.51 -12.03
CA ALA A 100 17.90 -9.83 -13.29
C ALA A 100 19.40 -9.57 -13.51
N VAL A 101 20.17 -9.37 -12.43
CA VAL A 101 21.63 -9.16 -12.51
C VAL A 101 22.41 -10.47 -12.59
N VAL A 102 21.96 -11.52 -11.89
CA VAL A 102 22.70 -12.79 -11.77
C VAL A 102 22.42 -13.76 -12.93
N HIS A 103 21.30 -13.64 -13.63
CA HIS A 103 21.00 -14.45 -14.81
C HIS A 103 20.70 -13.51 -15.97
N GLN A 104 21.61 -13.41 -16.96
CA GLN A 104 21.48 -12.66 -18.22
C GLN A 104 20.34 -13.20 -19.13
N ASN A 105 19.25 -13.69 -18.56
CA ASN A 105 18.08 -14.11 -19.30
C ASN A 105 17.34 -12.86 -19.73
N LYS A 106 17.35 -12.61 -21.05
CA LYS A 106 16.87 -11.42 -21.77
C LYS A 106 15.43 -10.94 -21.47
N HIS A 107 14.66 -11.60 -20.60
CA HIS A 107 13.28 -11.21 -20.31
C HIS A 107 12.91 -11.45 -18.84
N PHE A 108 13.40 -10.60 -17.93
CA PHE A 108 12.99 -10.66 -16.54
C PHE A 108 11.74 -9.81 -16.28
N ARG A 109 10.58 -10.45 -16.36
CA ARG A 109 9.28 -9.89 -15.96
C ARG A 109 9.19 -9.93 -14.44
N GLY A 110 8.95 -8.79 -13.78
CA GLY A 110 8.74 -8.72 -12.32
C GLY A 110 7.63 -9.68 -11.87
N PRO A 111 7.50 -10.03 -10.57
CA PRO A 111 6.57 -11.08 -10.12
C PRO A 111 5.10 -10.81 -10.43
N ILE A 112 4.71 -9.53 -10.58
CA ILE A 112 3.35 -9.14 -11.01
C ILE A 112 3.19 -9.25 -12.54
N GLN A 113 4.28 -9.21 -13.31
CA GLN A 113 4.27 -9.26 -14.78
C GLN A 113 4.61 -10.64 -15.35
N LYS A 114 5.26 -11.51 -14.56
CA LYS A 114 5.43 -12.94 -14.87
C LYS A 114 4.16 -13.75 -14.62
N ALA A 115 3.19 -13.11 -13.99
CA ALA A 115 1.82 -13.44 -14.23
C ALA A 115 1.46 -12.99 -15.63
N ASP A 116 1.35 -13.94 -16.54
CA ASP A 116 0.23 -13.86 -17.47
C ASP A 116 -1.00 -13.45 -16.62
N PHE A 117 -1.79 -12.48 -17.06
CA PHE A 117 -3.07 -12.13 -16.44
C PHE A 117 -4.09 -13.28 -16.59
N ASN A 118 -3.63 -14.51 -16.38
CA ASN A 118 -4.41 -15.68 -16.16
C ASN A 118 -5.31 -15.44 -14.94
N PRO A 119 -6.50 -16.08 -14.92
CA PRO A 119 -7.49 -15.91 -13.85
C PRO A 119 -6.89 -16.00 -12.44
N THR A 120 -5.90 -16.86 -12.24
CA THR A 120 -5.20 -17.07 -10.96
C THR A 120 -4.49 -15.82 -10.45
N THR A 121 -3.87 -15.02 -11.30
CA THR A 121 -3.19 -13.78 -10.89
C THR A 121 -4.20 -12.69 -10.56
N TRP A 122 -5.27 -12.58 -11.34
CA TRP A 122 -6.39 -11.68 -11.04
C TRP A 122 -7.00 -11.99 -9.68
N VAL A 123 -7.18 -13.27 -9.38
CA VAL A 123 -7.66 -13.73 -8.07
C VAL A 123 -6.69 -13.31 -6.96
N ILE A 124 -5.37 -13.49 -7.13
CA ILE A 124 -4.37 -13.04 -6.15
C ILE A 124 -4.40 -11.52 -5.98
N PHE A 125 -4.50 -10.76 -7.07
CA PHE A 125 -4.53 -9.30 -7.03
C PHE A 125 -5.80 -8.77 -6.35
N VAL A 126 -6.96 -9.38 -6.66
CA VAL A 126 -8.24 -9.08 -6.00
C VAL A 126 -8.17 -9.45 -4.52
N PHE A 127 -7.56 -10.57 -4.14
CA PHE A 127 -7.36 -10.92 -2.73
C PHE A 127 -6.40 -9.97 -2.02
N ILE A 128 -5.35 -9.48 -2.69
CA ILE A 128 -4.45 -8.46 -2.15
C ILE A 128 -5.21 -7.15 -1.95
N ILE A 129 -5.97 -6.67 -2.95
CA ILE A 129 -6.81 -5.47 -2.85
C ILE A 129 -7.86 -5.64 -1.75
N HIS A 130 -8.53 -6.78 -1.69
CA HIS A 130 -9.53 -7.08 -0.68
C HIS A 130 -8.90 -7.12 0.70
N ALA A 131 -7.74 -7.75 0.87
CA ALA A 131 -7.00 -7.80 2.13
C ALA A 131 -6.53 -6.40 2.55
N LEU A 132 -6.10 -5.56 1.61
CA LEU A 132 -5.76 -4.16 1.85
C LEU A 132 -6.97 -3.36 2.34
N ILE A 133 -8.05 -3.35 1.57
CA ILE A 133 -9.28 -2.62 1.92
C ILE A 133 -9.81 -3.11 3.27
N THR A 134 -9.85 -4.44 3.46
CA THR A 134 -10.29 -5.06 4.71
C THR A 134 -9.39 -4.69 5.88
N PHE A 135 -8.07 -4.66 5.69
CA PHE A 135 -7.12 -4.21 6.70
C PHE A 135 -7.36 -2.75 7.08
N PHE A 136 -7.47 -1.85 6.09
CA PHE A 136 -7.70 -0.42 6.31
C PHE A 136 -9.04 -0.18 7.03
N LEU A 137 -10.09 -0.91 6.65
CA LEU A 137 -11.43 -0.79 7.24
C LEU A 137 -11.52 -1.41 8.63
N ILE A 138 -11.01 -2.62 8.84
CA ILE A 138 -11.06 -3.30 10.14
C ILE A 138 -10.30 -2.50 11.19
N ASN A 139 -9.11 -2.00 10.87
CA ASN A 139 -8.33 -1.20 11.83
C ASN A 139 -9.06 0.10 12.16
N ASN A 140 -9.60 0.79 11.15
CA ASN A 140 -10.36 2.03 11.35
C ASN A 140 -11.64 1.80 12.17
N GLN A 141 -12.39 0.74 11.87
CA GLN A 141 -13.60 0.37 12.62
C GLN A 141 -13.26 -0.05 14.06
N PHE A 142 -12.18 -0.80 14.27
CA PHE A 142 -11.75 -1.19 15.61
C PHE A 142 -11.40 0.04 16.44
N VAL A 143 -10.55 0.93 15.92
CA VAL A 143 -10.18 2.18 16.60
C VAL A 143 -11.41 3.03 16.89
N ALA A 144 -12.32 3.20 15.91
CA ALA A 144 -13.56 3.94 16.10
C ALA A 144 -14.44 3.36 17.22
N ARG A 145 -14.61 2.03 17.26
CA ARG A 145 -15.40 1.33 18.28
C ARG A 145 -14.79 1.48 19.67
N GLN A 146 -13.46 1.45 19.79
CA GLN A 146 -12.79 1.60 21.08
C GLN A 146 -12.87 3.04 21.59
N ILE A 147 -12.69 4.03 20.72
CA ILE A 147 -12.85 5.46 21.08
C ILE A 147 -14.27 5.75 21.58
N LYS A 148 -15.30 5.18 20.93
CA LYS A 148 -16.70 5.32 21.37
C LYS A 148 -16.98 4.77 22.78
N LYS A 149 -16.15 3.85 23.28
CA LYS A 149 -16.29 3.25 24.62
C LYS A 149 -15.57 4.06 25.71
N VAL A 150 -14.84 5.11 25.35
CA VAL A 150 -14.18 6.00 26.32
C VAL A 150 -15.23 6.92 26.94
N PRO A 151 -15.39 6.93 28.28
CA PRO A 151 -16.42 7.73 28.95
C PRO A 151 -16.06 9.22 29.05
N ASN A 152 -14.77 9.57 29.07
CA ASN A 152 -14.31 10.96 29.13
C ASN A 152 -14.34 11.60 27.72
N ALA A 153 -15.10 12.68 27.57
CA ALA A 153 -15.27 13.39 26.30
C ALA A 153 -13.96 14.02 25.78
N ASP A 154 -13.13 14.58 26.67
CA ASP A 154 -11.86 15.21 26.29
C ASP A 154 -10.86 14.18 25.81
N GLU A 155 -10.75 13.06 26.54
CA GLU A 155 -9.90 11.94 26.15
C GLU A 155 -10.36 11.31 24.82
N GLN A 156 -11.68 11.20 24.64
CA GLN A 156 -12.28 10.73 23.40
C GLN A 156 -11.93 11.63 22.21
N LEU A 157 -12.01 12.96 22.37
CA LEU A 157 -11.64 13.93 21.35
C LEU A 157 -10.16 13.81 20.99
N ILE A 158 -9.28 13.73 22.00
CA ILE A 158 -7.83 13.55 21.81
C ILE A 158 -7.53 12.27 21.02
N LEU A 159 -8.18 11.15 21.34
CA LEU A 159 -7.97 9.90 20.62
C LEU A 159 -8.52 9.96 19.18
N LYS A 160 -9.62 10.67 18.97
CA LYS A 160 -10.20 10.88 17.65
C LYS A 160 -9.26 11.67 16.73
N GLU A 161 -8.73 12.79 17.21
CA GLU A 161 -7.81 13.64 16.45
C GLU A 161 -6.46 12.98 16.20
N ASN A 162 -5.92 12.23 17.17
CA ASN A 162 -4.59 11.64 17.06
C ASN A 162 -4.57 10.31 16.27
N PHE A 163 -5.68 9.56 16.26
CA PHE A 163 -5.68 8.22 15.67
C PHE A 163 -6.76 8.06 14.59
N LEU A 164 -8.01 8.38 14.89
CA LEU A 164 -9.12 8.09 13.98
C LEU A 164 -9.12 8.95 12.72
N GLU A 165 -8.95 10.27 12.86
CA GLU A 165 -8.95 11.19 11.72
C GLU A 165 -7.77 10.94 10.77
N PRO A 166 -6.52 10.78 11.25
CA PRO A 166 -5.40 10.37 10.41
C PRO A 166 -5.66 9.07 9.65
N MET A 167 -6.20 8.03 10.30
CA MET A 167 -6.50 6.75 9.66
C MET A 167 -7.59 6.88 8.59
N LYS A 168 -8.65 7.66 8.84
CA LYS A 168 -9.71 7.94 7.86
C LYS A 168 -9.16 8.68 6.64
N LYS A 169 -8.31 9.68 6.86
CA LYS A 169 -7.69 10.45 5.78
C LYS A 169 -6.81 9.58 4.89
N LEU A 170 -5.98 8.73 5.48
CA LEU A 170 -5.18 7.74 4.76
C LEU A 170 -6.05 6.82 3.91
N LEU A 171 -7.15 6.31 4.47
CA LEU A 171 -8.08 5.45 3.75
C LEU A 171 -8.72 6.17 2.56
N SER A 172 -9.26 7.38 2.77
CA SER A 172 -9.92 8.15 1.70
C SER A 172 -9.00 8.45 0.52
N VAL A 173 -7.75 8.85 0.79
CA VAL A 173 -6.78 9.14 -0.28
C VAL A 173 -6.31 7.87 -0.98
N THR A 174 -6.14 6.77 -0.26
CA THR A 174 -5.81 5.47 -0.86
C THR A 174 -6.90 5.02 -1.84
N ILE A 175 -8.18 5.13 -1.44
CA ILE A 175 -9.32 4.82 -2.33
C ILE A 175 -9.33 5.77 -3.54
N GLY A 176 -9.16 7.08 -3.32
CA GLY A 176 -9.16 8.07 -4.39
C GLY A 176 -8.08 7.82 -5.45
N LEU A 177 -6.87 7.46 -5.02
CA LEU A 177 -5.76 7.10 -5.92
C LEU A 177 -6.02 5.79 -6.66
N LEU A 178 -6.58 4.78 -6.00
CA LEU A 178 -6.92 3.52 -6.64
C LEU A 178 -7.96 3.72 -7.74
N LEU A 179 -8.97 4.56 -7.48
CA LEU A 179 -9.94 4.97 -8.50
C LEU A 179 -9.30 5.77 -9.63
N ALA A 180 -8.41 6.73 -9.33
CA ALA A 180 -7.70 7.50 -10.34
C ALA A 180 -6.82 6.61 -11.24
N ALA A 181 -6.11 5.64 -10.65
CA ALA A 181 -5.29 4.68 -11.39
C ALA A 181 -6.13 3.79 -12.31
N ILE A 182 -7.28 3.29 -11.82
CA ILE A 182 -8.24 2.54 -12.65
C ILE A 182 -8.76 3.41 -13.79
N LEU A 183 -9.12 4.67 -13.51
CA LEU A 183 -9.65 5.58 -14.50
C LEU A 183 -8.62 5.90 -15.60
N ILE A 184 -7.37 6.17 -15.21
CA ILE A 184 -6.26 6.40 -16.15
C ILE A 184 -6.04 5.13 -16.99
N SER A 185 -5.98 3.95 -16.37
CA SER A 185 -5.83 2.68 -17.11
C SER A 185 -6.94 2.50 -18.15
N PHE A 186 -8.19 2.76 -17.76
CA PHE A 186 -9.35 2.65 -18.65
C PHE A 186 -9.30 3.64 -19.82
N ILE A 187 -8.93 4.90 -19.56
CA ILE A 187 -8.75 5.91 -20.61
C ILE A 187 -7.63 5.51 -21.57
N THR A 188 -6.51 5.02 -21.04
CA THR A 188 -5.35 4.64 -21.85
C THR A 188 -5.65 3.44 -22.74
N ASP A 189 -6.44 2.47 -22.25
CA ASP A 189 -6.91 1.34 -23.05
C ASP A 189 -7.87 1.79 -24.18
N ILE A 190 -8.80 2.70 -23.89
CA ILE A 190 -9.70 3.25 -24.92
C ILE A 190 -8.91 4.00 -25.99
N VAL A 191 -7.96 4.85 -25.59
CA VAL A 191 -7.16 5.65 -26.53
C VAL A 191 -6.28 4.77 -27.41
N LYS A 192 -5.76 3.65 -26.91
CA LYS A 192 -4.96 2.70 -27.71
C LYS A 192 -5.79 1.79 -28.63
N LEU A 193 -7.11 1.70 -28.41
CA LEU A 193 -8.05 0.96 -29.26
C LEU A 193 -8.53 1.77 -30.48
N THR A 194 -8.19 3.07 -30.54
CA THR A 194 -8.42 4.01 -31.66
C THR A 194 -7.12 4.38 -32.35
#